data_AF-A0A8S3QIT0-F1
#
_entry.id   AF-A0A8S3QIT0-F1
#
_cell.length_a   1.000
_cell.length_b   1.000
_cell.length_c   1.000
_cell.angle_alpha   90.00
_cell.angle_beta   90.00
_cell.angle_gamma   90.00
#
_symmetry.space_group_name_H-M   'P 1'
#
loop_
_entity.id
_entity.type
_entity.pdbx_description
1 polymer ?
#
loop_
_entity_poly.entity_id
_entity_poly.type
_entity_poly.pdbx_seq_one_letter_code
_entity_poly.pdbx_strand_id
1 'polypeptide(L)'
;MKEVADELSHNQLHEMVISSIRAGKYKQKIIPIDIWDFGGQKDYYMTHQLFITSRGIFVLVFNGSLNLHKHMPDLSFLPGHFGKPTIAVYLRHWVNSILTYSNRSDDGFPRIVFVATHKDKIRKNFEKHKQKVMTVIQDIFESHAGLKHLEFKPLIFVNAMNEADQRSKHYVNV
;
A
#
# COMPACT_ATOMS: atom_id res chain seq x y z
N MET A 1 32.22 -2.84 -16.39
CA MET A 1 31.43 -1.70 -15.91
C MET A 1 30.14 -1.68 -16.72
N LYS A 2 29.00 -2.00 -16.11
CA LYS A 2 27.69 -1.91 -16.77
C LYS A 2 27.20 -0.47 -16.63
N GLU A 3 27.11 0.23 -17.75
CA GLU A 3 26.48 1.55 -17.82
C GLU A 3 25.05 1.46 -17.28
N VAL A 4 24.76 2.33 -16.32
CA VAL A 4 23.42 2.62 -15.82
C VAL A 4 22.71 3.33 -16.97
N ALA A 5 21.82 2.61 -17.65
CA ALA A 5 20.91 3.23 -18.60
C ALA A 5 20.05 4.24 -17.83
N ASP A 6 20.07 5.50 -18.27
CA ASP A 6 19.19 6.54 -17.74
C ASP A 6 17.75 6.03 -17.72
N GLU A 7 17.14 6.00 -16.54
CA GLU A 7 15.72 5.66 -16.39
C GLU A 7 14.89 6.69 -17.15
N LEU A 8 14.16 6.24 -18.18
CA LEU A 8 13.19 7.05 -18.91
C LEU A 8 12.23 7.71 -17.90
N SER A 9 12.05 9.02 -18.00
CA SER A 9 11.11 9.72 -17.15
C SER A 9 9.67 9.23 -17.36
N HIS A 10 8.82 9.40 -16.35
CA HIS A 10 7.40 9.03 -16.39
C HIS A 10 6.69 9.54 -17.67
N ASN A 11 6.97 10.78 -18.06
CA ASN A 11 6.37 11.40 -19.26
C ASN A 11 6.87 10.75 -20.55
N GLN A 12 8.16 10.39 -20.62
CA GLN A 12 8.72 9.70 -21.79
C GLN A 12 8.16 8.28 -21.93
N LEU A 13 7.98 7.56 -20.82
CA LEU A 13 7.32 6.25 -20.81
C LEU A 13 5.86 6.37 -21.26
N HIS A 14 5.13 7.34 -20.74
CA HIS A 14 3.74 7.59 -21.12
C HIS A 14 3.59 7.85 -22.64
N GLU A 15 4.37 8.80 -23.19
CA GLU A 15 4.32 9.12 -24.62
C GLU A 15 4.76 7.94 -25.50
N MET A 16 5.75 7.17 -25.05
CA MET A 16 6.22 5.98 -25.75
C MET A 16 5.14 4.88 -25.80
N VAL A 17 4.40 4.67 -24.70
CA VAL A 17 3.28 3.72 -24.65
C VAL A 17 2.14 4.18 -25.56
N ILE A 18 1.73 5.45 -25.47
CA ILE A 18 0.64 6.01 -26.28
C ILE A 18 0.96 5.98 -27.77
N SER A 19 2.19 6.35 -28.17
CA SER A 19 2.61 6.29 -29.58
C SER A 19 2.69 4.85 -30.10
N SER A 20 3.14 3.89 -29.28
CA SER A 20 3.19 2.48 -29.65
C SER A 20 1.80 1.87 -29.85
N ILE A 21 0.83 2.25 -29.00
CA ILE A 21 -0.59 1.88 -29.15
C ILE A 21 -1.14 2.45 -30.46
N ARG A 22 -0.95 3.75 -30.71
CA ARG A 22 -1.45 4.44 -31.92
C ARG A 22 -0.87 3.88 -33.22
N ALA A 23 0.40 3.46 -33.20
CA ALA A 23 1.08 2.93 -34.38
C ALA A 23 0.75 1.46 -34.68
N GLY A 24 -0.05 0.77 -33.85
CA GLY A 24 -0.33 -0.66 -34.00
C GLY A 24 0.90 -1.55 -33.82
N LYS A 25 1.99 -1.01 -33.26
CA LYS A 25 3.30 -1.68 -33.11
C LYS A 25 3.48 -2.33 -31.74
N TYR A 26 2.41 -2.87 -31.15
CA TYR A 26 2.50 -3.57 -29.87
C TYR A 26 3.00 -5.01 -30.06
N LYS A 27 4.32 -5.18 -30.22
CA LYS A 27 5.02 -6.43 -29.87
C LYS A 27 5.40 -6.46 -28.37
N GLN A 28 4.76 -5.65 -27.55
CA GLN A 28 4.82 -5.78 -26.09
C GLN A 28 3.60 -6.55 -25.62
N LYS A 29 3.81 -7.55 -24.76
CA LYS A 29 2.74 -8.26 -24.09
C LYS A 29 1.98 -7.26 -23.22
N ILE A 30 0.85 -6.77 -23.70
CA ILE A 30 -0.07 -5.95 -22.92
C ILE A 30 -0.65 -6.88 -21.85
N ILE A 31 -0.27 -6.65 -20.59
CA ILE A 31 -0.83 -7.36 -19.45
C ILE A 31 -1.91 -6.42 -18.88
N PRO A 32 -3.21 -6.77 -18.99
CA PRO A 32 -4.24 -5.99 -18.34
C PRO A 32 -4.06 -6.05 -16.83
N ILE A 33 -4.14 -4.89 -16.16
CA ILE A 33 -4.06 -4.75 -14.72
C ILE A 33 -5.35 -4.07 -14.25
N ASP A 34 -6.11 -4.77 -13.40
CA ASP A 34 -7.26 -4.19 -12.73
C ASP A 34 -6.83 -3.69 -11.35
N ILE A 35 -7.03 -2.39 -11.09
CA ILE A 35 -6.72 -1.77 -9.81
C ILE A 35 -8.04 -1.47 -9.09
N TRP A 36 -8.14 -1.95 -7.86
CA TRP A 36 -9.29 -1.72 -6.98
C TRP A 36 -8.84 -0.87 -5.79
N ASP A 37 -9.47 0.28 -5.60
CA ASP A 37 -9.25 1.14 -4.43
C ASP A 37 -10.36 0.92 -3.40
N PHE A 38 -9.99 0.32 -2.27
CA PHE A 38 -10.91 0.11 -1.15
C PHE A 38 -10.70 1.24 -0.15
N GLY A 39 -11.55 2.27 -0.25
CA GLY A 39 -11.59 3.33 0.75
C GLY A 39 -11.88 2.76 2.14
N GLY A 40 -11.17 3.23 3.18
CA GLY A 40 -11.32 2.77 4.56
C GLY A 40 -12.63 3.16 5.27
N GLN A 41 -13.70 3.38 4.51
CA GLN A 41 -15.02 3.73 5.05
C GLN A 41 -15.66 2.51 5.74
N LYS A 42 -16.50 2.79 6.74
CA LYS A 42 -17.09 1.78 7.64
C LYS A 42 -17.85 0.68 6.88
N ASP A 43 -18.50 1.03 5.78
CA ASP A 43 -19.34 0.10 5.01
C ASP A 43 -18.50 -0.97 4.27
N TYR A 44 -17.24 -0.69 3.96
CA TYR A 44 -16.35 -1.64 3.29
C TYR A 44 -15.80 -2.73 4.21
N TYR A 45 -15.76 -2.52 5.54
CA TYR A 45 -15.30 -3.56 6.47
C TYR A 45 -16.21 -4.78 6.49
N MET A 46 -17.49 -4.64 6.12
CA MET A 46 -18.41 -5.78 6.10
C MET A 46 -18.42 -6.50 4.74
N THR A 47 -17.85 -5.91 3.68
CA THR A 47 -17.93 -6.44 2.31
C THR A 47 -16.58 -6.76 1.68
N HIS A 48 -15.46 -6.40 2.32
CA HIS A 48 -14.11 -6.62 1.79
C HIS A 48 -13.83 -8.07 1.34
N GLN A 49 -14.42 -9.07 2.00
CA GLN A 49 -14.28 -10.47 1.61
C GLN A 49 -14.79 -10.79 0.20
N LEU A 50 -15.70 -9.99 -0.36
CA LEU A 50 -16.24 -10.20 -1.71
C LEU A 50 -15.22 -9.85 -2.80
N PHE A 51 -14.20 -9.05 -2.46
CA PHE A 51 -13.23 -8.53 -3.41
C PHE A 51 -11.81 -9.07 -3.21
N ILE A 52 -11.56 -9.79 -2.10
CA ILE A 52 -10.27 -10.45 -1.87
C ILE A 52 -10.21 -11.71 -2.71
N THR A 53 -9.25 -11.75 -3.63
CA THR A 53 -8.92 -12.93 -4.43
C THR A 53 -7.53 -13.44 -4.06
N SER A 54 -7.23 -14.70 -4.39
CA SER A 54 -5.90 -15.26 -4.17
C SER A 54 -4.88 -14.87 -5.25
N ARG A 55 -5.36 -14.59 -6.47
CA ARG A 55 -4.55 -14.19 -7.62
C ARG A 55 -4.47 -12.66 -7.72
N GLY A 56 -3.91 -12.03 -6.70
CA GLY A 56 -3.79 -10.57 -6.61
C GLY A 56 -2.56 -10.10 -5.84
N ILE A 57 -2.19 -8.85 -6.05
CA ILE A 57 -1.22 -8.12 -5.22
C ILE A 57 -2.01 -7.12 -4.40
N PHE A 58 -1.89 -7.20 -3.08
CA PHE A 58 -2.54 -6.27 -2.17
C PHE A 58 -1.57 -5.17 -1.77
N VAL A 59 -2.00 -3.92 -1.90
CA VAL A 59 -1.23 -2.75 -1.48
C VAL A 59 -1.82 -2.22 -0.20
N LEU A 60 -1.14 -2.44 0.91
CA LEU A 60 -1.59 -1.99 2.23
C LEU A 60 -1.01 -0.60 2.53
N VAL A 61 -1.87 0.40 2.38
CA VAL A 61 -1.51 1.81 2.51
C VAL A 61 -1.77 2.30 3.94
N PHE A 62 -0.80 2.97 4.56
CA PHE A 62 -0.94 3.53 5.91
C PHE A 62 -0.21 4.87 6.06
N ASN A 63 -0.53 5.64 7.10
CA ASN A 63 0.17 6.89 7.39
C ASN A 63 1.53 6.61 8.04
N GLY A 64 2.59 6.71 7.24
CA GLY A 64 3.95 6.45 7.68
C GLY A 64 4.56 7.56 8.54
N SER A 65 3.95 8.75 8.60
CA SER A 65 4.44 9.86 9.45
C SER A 65 4.11 9.67 10.94
N LEU A 66 3.19 8.75 11.26
CA LEU A 66 2.72 8.50 12.62
C LEU A 66 3.47 7.32 13.28
N ASN A 67 3.48 7.30 14.61
CA ASN A 67 3.91 6.11 15.36
C ASN A 67 2.88 5.00 15.17
N LEU A 68 3.33 3.79 14.78
CA LEU A 68 2.43 2.66 14.49
C LEU A 68 1.65 2.18 15.73
N HIS A 69 2.14 2.44 16.93
CA HIS A 69 1.45 2.15 18.19
C HIS A 69 0.66 3.34 18.74
N LYS A 70 0.58 4.45 17.99
CA LYS A 70 -0.25 5.59 18.37
C LYS A 70 -1.71 5.15 18.37
N HIS A 71 -2.41 5.46 19.46
CA HIS A 71 -3.85 5.28 19.53
C HIS A 71 -4.56 6.17 18.51
N MET A 72 -5.50 5.58 17.78
CA MET A 72 -6.30 6.24 16.76
C MET A 72 -7.79 6.08 17.13
N PRO A 73 -8.43 7.09 17.74
CA PRO A 73 -9.83 7.02 18.17
C PRO A 73 -10.79 6.66 17.03
N ASP A 74 -10.47 7.13 15.83
CA ASP A 74 -11.28 6.91 14.62
C ASP A 74 -11.20 5.47 14.10
N LEU A 75 -10.26 4.62 14.53
CA LEU A 75 -10.17 3.22 14.10
C LEU A 75 -11.04 2.27 14.94
N SER A 76 -11.96 2.80 15.76
CA SER A 76 -12.83 2.03 16.69
C SER A 76 -13.86 1.13 16.00
N PHE A 77 -13.93 1.14 14.67
CA PHE A 77 -14.87 0.34 13.88
C PHE A 77 -14.35 -1.04 13.47
N LEU A 78 -13.10 -1.42 13.82
CA LEU A 78 -12.58 -2.75 13.51
C LEU A 78 -13.40 -3.82 14.24
N PRO A 79 -14.13 -4.71 13.54
CA PRO A 79 -14.98 -5.71 14.17
C PRO A 79 -14.17 -6.62 15.10
N GLY A 80 -14.64 -6.80 16.34
CA GLY A 80 -14.03 -7.71 17.32
C GLY A 80 -12.80 -7.16 18.06
N HIS A 81 -12.46 -5.88 17.93
CA HIS A 81 -11.39 -5.26 18.72
C HIS A 81 -11.95 -4.46 19.90
N PHE A 82 -11.80 -4.96 21.12
CA PHE A 82 -12.26 -4.32 22.37
C PHE A 82 -11.22 -3.36 23.00
N GLY A 83 -10.20 -2.95 22.23
CA GLY A 83 -9.07 -2.14 22.71
C GLY A 83 -8.92 -0.80 21.97
N LYS A 84 -7.95 0.00 22.43
CA LYS A 84 -7.49 1.25 21.80
C LYS A 84 -6.83 0.93 20.45
N PRO A 85 -7.49 1.13 19.30
CA PRO A 85 -6.94 0.67 18.02
C PRO A 85 -5.75 1.54 17.63
N THR A 86 -4.72 0.89 17.08
CA THR A 86 -3.49 1.51 16.59
C THR A 86 -3.31 1.17 15.11
N ILE A 87 -2.39 1.86 14.43
CA ILE A 87 -2.05 1.56 13.03
C ILE A 87 -1.52 0.11 12.93
N ALA A 88 -0.77 -0.36 13.92
CA ALA A 88 -0.28 -1.74 13.96
C ALA A 88 -1.42 -2.78 14.00
N VAL A 89 -2.45 -2.53 14.83
CA VAL A 89 -3.64 -3.39 14.91
C VAL A 89 -4.37 -3.41 13.57
N TYR A 90 -4.51 -2.25 12.93
CA TYR A 90 -5.13 -2.12 11.62
C TYR A 90 -4.38 -2.89 10.53
N LEU A 91 -3.06 -2.73 10.46
CA LEU A 91 -2.22 -3.45 9.50
C LEU A 91 -2.36 -4.96 9.68
N ARG A 92 -2.32 -5.43 10.93
CA ARG A 92 -2.49 -6.86 11.26
C ARG A 92 -3.87 -7.38 10.87
N HIS A 93 -4.93 -6.59 11.12
CA HIS A 93 -6.29 -6.95 10.71
C HIS A 93 -6.36 -7.21 9.21
N TRP A 94 -5.90 -6.27 8.38
CA TRP A 94 -5.95 -6.44 6.93
C TRP A 94 -5.09 -7.56 6.40
N VAL A 95 -3.88 -7.74 6.94
CA VAL A 95 -3.04 -8.91 6.61
C VAL A 95 -3.79 -10.21 6.90
N ASN A 96 -4.42 -10.32 8.07
CA ASN A 96 -5.19 -11.51 8.44
C ASN A 96 -6.41 -11.71 7.55
N SER A 97 -7.16 -10.65 7.24
CA SER A 97 -8.31 -10.73 6.36
C SER A 97 -7.92 -11.21 4.96
N ILE A 98 -6.88 -10.59 4.37
CA ILE A 98 -6.37 -10.98 3.05
C ILE A 98 -5.97 -12.46 3.06
N LEU A 99 -5.14 -12.89 4.01
CA LEU A 99 -4.68 -14.27 4.06
C LEU A 99 -5.84 -15.24 4.29
N THR A 100 -6.78 -14.92 5.17
CA THR A 100 -7.94 -15.78 5.48
C THR A 100 -8.83 -15.99 4.26
N TYR A 101 -9.16 -14.91 3.55
CA TYR A 101 -10.08 -14.99 2.40
C TYR A 101 -9.38 -15.48 1.12
N SER A 102 -8.06 -15.29 1.00
CA SER A 102 -7.28 -15.83 -0.10
C SER A 102 -6.88 -17.30 0.07
N ASN A 103 -7.02 -17.90 1.25
CA ASN A 103 -6.68 -19.32 1.53
C ASN A 103 -7.56 -20.34 0.78
N ARG A 104 -8.47 -19.89 -0.08
CA ARG A 104 -9.44 -20.75 -0.78
C ARG A 104 -8.96 -21.28 -2.14
N SER A 105 -7.70 -21.04 -2.53
CA SER A 105 -7.17 -21.53 -3.82
C SER A 105 -5.89 -22.34 -3.67
N ASP A 106 -5.76 -23.36 -4.52
CA ASP A 106 -4.56 -24.18 -4.67
C ASP A 106 -3.33 -23.36 -5.16
N ASP A 107 -3.55 -22.17 -5.72
CA ASP A 107 -2.53 -21.27 -6.28
C ASP A 107 -1.69 -20.49 -5.23
N GLY A 108 -1.93 -20.72 -3.93
CA GLY A 108 -1.23 -20.08 -2.82
C GLY A 108 -1.80 -18.72 -2.38
N PHE A 109 -1.20 -18.13 -1.34
CA PHE A 109 -1.63 -16.82 -0.79
C PHE A 109 -1.01 -15.64 -1.56
N PRO A 110 -1.72 -14.51 -1.65
CA PRO A 110 -1.29 -13.34 -2.42
C PRO A 110 -0.07 -12.65 -1.78
N ARG A 111 0.58 -11.78 -2.56
CA ARG A 111 1.63 -10.90 -2.05
C ARG A 111 1.01 -9.63 -1.49
N ILE A 112 1.47 -9.20 -0.32
CA ILE A 112 1.00 -8.00 0.37
C ILE A 112 2.15 -7.01 0.47
N VAL A 113 2.06 -5.89 -0.23
CA VAL A 113 3.07 -4.82 -0.25
C VAL A 113 2.66 -3.70 0.69
N PHE A 114 3.60 -3.21 1.49
CA PHE A 114 3.36 -2.09 2.42
C PHE A 114 3.76 -0.76 1.78
N VAL A 115 2.84 0.21 1.81
CA VAL A 115 3.09 1.58 1.32
C VAL A 115 2.80 2.59 2.43
N ALA A 116 3.83 3.30 2.83
CA ALA A 116 3.76 4.38 3.80
C ALA A 116 3.49 5.71 3.09
N THR A 117 2.42 6.40 3.48
CA THR A 117 2.06 7.73 2.94
C THR A 117 2.56 8.85 3.84
N HIS A 118 2.30 10.10 3.42
CA HIS A 118 2.64 11.31 4.17
C HIS A 118 4.14 11.52 4.34
N LYS A 119 4.95 11.10 3.37
CA LYS A 119 6.38 11.40 3.34
C LYS A 119 6.64 12.91 3.45
N ASP A 120 5.77 13.72 2.85
CA ASP A 120 5.75 15.19 2.92
C ASP A 120 5.66 15.76 4.35
N LYS A 121 5.07 15.04 5.30
CA LYS A 121 5.00 15.45 6.72
C LYS A 121 6.28 15.15 7.50
N ILE A 122 7.23 14.40 6.94
CA ILE A 122 8.47 14.00 7.60
C ILE A 122 9.57 15.00 7.25
N ARG A 123 9.64 16.09 8.03
CA ARG A 123 10.52 17.23 7.72
C ARG A 123 12.02 16.98 7.90
N LYS A 124 12.42 16.09 8.83
CA LYS A 124 13.83 15.84 9.17
C LYS A 124 14.08 14.36 9.39
N ASN A 125 15.29 13.90 9.07
CA ASN A 125 15.77 12.54 9.32
C ASN A 125 14.91 11.43 8.68
N PHE A 126 14.48 11.64 7.44
CA PHE A 126 13.61 10.71 6.71
C PHE A 126 14.16 9.28 6.70
N GLU A 127 15.44 9.07 6.40
CA GLU A 127 16.03 7.72 6.38
C GLU A 127 15.98 7.04 7.76
N LYS A 128 16.26 7.78 8.84
CA LYS A 128 16.14 7.25 10.20
C LYS A 128 14.69 6.91 10.54
N HIS A 129 13.74 7.74 10.12
CA HIS A 129 12.32 7.50 10.33
C HIS A 129 11.82 6.29 9.53
N LYS A 130 12.20 6.19 8.26
CA LYS A 130 11.92 5.05 7.38
C LYS A 130 12.45 3.75 7.97
N GLN A 131 13.71 3.76 8.44
CA GLN A 131 14.32 2.61 9.10
C GLN A 131 13.55 2.23 10.38
N LYS A 132 13.17 3.21 11.20
CA LYS A 132 12.37 2.97 12.41
C LYS A 132 11.02 2.33 12.08
N VAL A 133 10.28 2.86 11.11
CA VAL A 133 9.00 2.30 10.69
C VAL A 133 9.17 0.88 10.15
N MET A 134 10.20 0.65 9.34
CA MET A 134 10.51 -0.68 8.80
C MET A 134 10.84 -1.70 9.89
N THR A 135 11.61 -1.31 10.91
CA THR A 135 11.90 -2.17 12.08
C THR A 135 10.63 -2.48 12.87
N VAL A 136 9.74 -1.50 13.07
CA VAL A 136 8.47 -1.74 13.77
C VAL A 136 7.55 -2.68 12.98
N ILE A 137 7.48 -2.55 11.65
CA ILE A 137 6.71 -3.49 10.81
C ILE A 137 7.28 -4.90 10.90
N GLN A 138 8.60 -5.05 10.90
CA GLN A 138 9.26 -6.34 11.09
C GLN A 138 8.87 -6.96 12.42
N ASP A 139 8.96 -6.20 13.51
CA ASP A 139 8.57 -6.63 14.86
C ASP A 139 7.09 -7.04 14.95
N ILE A 140 6.18 -6.28 14.33
CA ILE A 140 4.74 -6.59 14.31
C ILE A 140 4.44 -7.96 13.69
N PHE A 141 5.23 -8.38 12.70
CA PHE A 141 4.98 -9.55 11.86
C PHE A 141 6.03 -10.67 11.98
N GLU A 142 7.04 -10.55 12.85
CA GLU A 142 8.15 -11.50 12.95
C GLU A 142 7.70 -12.95 13.16
N SER A 143 6.63 -13.14 13.93
CA SER A 143 6.05 -14.44 14.28
C SER A 143 4.75 -14.73 13.52
N HIS A 144 4.42 -13.90 12.53
CA HIS A 144 3.17 -14.03 11.79
C HIS A 144 3.23 -15.23 10.84
N ALA A 145 2.22 -16.12 10.89
CA ALA A 145 2.16 -17.32 10.04
C ALA A 145 2.23 -16.99 8.53
N GLY A 146 1.74 -15.81 8.15
CA GLY A 146 1.78 -15.29 6.79
C GLY A 146 3.01 -14.46 6.40
N LEU A 147 4.07 -14.39 7.22
CA LEU A 147 5.22 -13.50 7.00
C LEU A 147 5.84 -13.64 5.60
N LYS A 148 5.90 -14.85 5.05
CA LYS A 148 6.42 -15.14 3.70
C LYS A 148 5.66 -14.45 2.56
N HIS A 149 4.46 -13.94 2.83
CA HIS A 149 3.60 -13.23 1.87
C HIS A 149 3.73 -11.71 1.97
N LEU A 150 4.47 -11.19 2.97
CA LEU A 150 4.59 -9.77 3.26
C LEU A 150 5.84 -9.18 2.61
N GLU A 151 5.66 -8.06 1.91
CA GLU A 151 6.69 -7.32 1.19
C GLU A 151 6.83 -5.91 1.75
N PHE A 152 7.85 -5.72 2.59
CA PHE A 152 8.19 -4.43 3.21
C PHE A 152 9.68 -4.06 3.04
N LYS A 153 10.40 -4.74 2.14
CA LYS A 153 11.80 -4.44 1.77
C LYS A 153 11.95 -4.34 0.24
N PRO A 154 12.08 -3.12 -0.33
CA PRO A 154 12.11 -1.83 0.35
C PRO A 154 10.72 -1.40 0.86
N LEU A 155 10.67 -0.72 2.00
CA LEU A 155 9.46 -0.03 2.44
C LEU A 155 9.26 1.21 1.57
N ILE A 156 8.17 1.23 0.80
CA ILE A 156 7.84 2.32 -0.12
C ILE A 156 7.24 3.47 0.68
N PHE A 157 7.76 4.68 0.47
CA PHE A 157 7.24 5.92 1.07
C PHE A 157 6.84 6.90 -0.03
N VAL A 158 5.58 7.34 0.00
CA VAL A 158 5.00 8.27 -0.96
C VAL A 158 4.45 9.51 -0.27
N ASN A 159 4.38 10.62 -1.00
CA ASN A 159 3.67 11.81 -0.54
C ASN A 159 2.17 11.52 -0.56
N ALA A 160 1.44 12.00 0.45
CA ALA A 160 -0.02 11.92 0.45
C ALA A 160 -0.67 13.07 -0.31
N MET A 161 0.05 14.18 -0.43
CA MET A 161 -0.39 15.39 -1.13
C MET A 161 0.50 15.61 -2.34
N ASN A 162 -0.13 15.88 -3.48
CA ASN A 162 0.55 16.48 -4.62
C ASN A 162 0.25 17.98 -4.60
N GLU A 163 1.28 18.82 -4.48
CA GLU A 163 1.10 20.28 -4.46
C GLU A 163 0.50 20.82 -5.77
N ALA A 164 0.64 20.07 -6.87
CA ALA A 164 0.03 20.38 -8.16
C ALA A 164 -1.46 19.97 -8.25
N ASP A 165 -1.98 19.18 -7.30
CA ASP A 165 -3.39 18.79 -7.28
C ASP A 165 -4.24 19.87 -6.60
N GLN A 166 -4.98 20.64 -7.40
CA GLN A 166 -5.86 21.72 -6.94
C GLN A 166 -6.97 21.22 -5.99
N ARG A 167 -7.38 19.95 -6.06
CA ARG A 167 -8.41 19.37 -5.16
C ARG A 167 -7.89 19.17 -3.74
N SER A 168 -6.59 18.95 -3.58
CA SER A 168 -5.95 18.74 -2.26
C SER A 168 -6.03 19.97 -1.35
N LYS A 169 -6.13 21.18 -1.92
CA LYS A 169 -6.18 22.44 -1.15
C LYS A 169 -7.51 22.67 -0.41
N HIS A 170 -8.58 21.99 -0.81
CA HIS A 170 -9.91 22.18 -0.20
C HIS A 170 -10.09 21.40 1.12
N TYR A 171 -9.29 20.35 1.36
CA TYR A 171 -9.41 19.49 2.56
C TYR A 171 -8.63 20.00 3.78
N VAL A 172 -7.96 21.15 3.69
CA VAL A 172 -7.13 21.72 4.77
C VAL A 172 -7.89 22.75 5.63
N ASN A 173 -9.11 23.14 5.21
CA ASN A 173 -9.92 24.17 5.87
C ASN A 173 -11.18 23.61 6.54
N VAL A 174 -11.08 22.50 7.29
CA VAL A 174 -12.14 22.01 8.19
C VAL A 174 -11.58 21.78 9.58
#